data_AF-A0A9P0LJ50-F1
#
_entry.id   AF-A0A9P0LJ50-F1
#
_cell.length_a   1.000
_cell.length_b   1.000
_cell.length_c   1.000
_cell.angle_alpha   90.00
_cell.angle_beta   90.00
_cell.angle_gamma   90.00
#
_symmetry.space_group_name_H-M   'P 1'
#
loop_
_entity.id
_entity.type
_entity.pdbx_description
1 polymer ?
#
loop_
_entity_poly.entity_id
_entity_poly.type
_entity_poly.pdbx_seq_one_letter_code
_entity_poly.pdbx_strand_id
1 'polypeptide(L)'
;MTPLNTTTTPAEELYNESIIRSRNVIERSYGVWKRRFPCLAMGLRVHLDTAQAVTLGTAVLHNIAYPNNEAMPLLVLNRKMLLTWFM
;
A
#
# COMPACT_ATOMS: atom_id res chain seq x y z
N MET A 1 7.33 -7.67 -11.84
CA MET A 1 8.73 -8.03 -11.56
C MET A 1 8.76 -8.92 -10.34
N THR A 2 9.48 -10.04 -10.42
CA THR A 2 9.58 -11.05 -9.37
C THR A 2 10.94 -10.97 -8.69
N PRO A 3 11.01 -10.96 -7.35
CA PRO A 3 12.28 -11.05 -6.64
C PRO A 3 12.91 -12.43 -6.85
N LEU A 4 14.23 -12.47 -6.77
CA LEU A 4 15.02 -13.70 -6.84
C LEU A 4 14.96 -14.43 -5.49
N ASN A 5 14.63 -15.71 -5.51
CA ASN A 5 14.44 -16.52 -4.29
C ASN A 5 15.77 -16.84 -3.58
N THR A 6 16.85 -16.92 -4.35
CA THR A 6 18.21 -17.11 -3.88
C THR A 6 19.11 -16.12 -4.61
N THR A 7 19.85 -15.31 -3.85
CA THR A 7 20.84 -14.38 -4.39
C THR A 7 22.23 -14.93 -4.09
N THR A 8 23.04 -15.06 -5.12
CA THR A 8 24.44 -15.55 -5.04
C THR A 8 25.43 -14.41 -5.27
N THR A 9 25.01 -13.36 -5.99
CA THR A 9 25.86 -12.22 -6.33
C THR A 9 25.35 -10.91 -5.72
N PRO A 10 26.23 -9.93 -5.46
CA PRO A 10 25.83 -8.61 -4.95
C PRO A 10 24.85 -7.86 -5.88
N ALA A 11 24.93 -8.11 -7.20
CA ALA A 11 24.02 -7.50 -8.16
C ALA A 11 22.58 -8.01 -7.99
N GLU A 12 22.40 -9.29 -7.67
CA GLU A 12 21.09 -9.91 -7.40
C GLU A 12 20.48 -9.41 -6.10
N GLU A 13 21.30 -9.17 -5.07
CA GLU A 13 20.88 -8.55 -3.81
C GLU A 13 20.38 -7.13 -4.04
N LEU A 14 21.12 -6.32 -4.80
CA LEU A 14 20.73 -4.95 -5.16
C LEU A 14 19.44 -4.92 -6.00
N TYR A 15 19.26 -5.89 -6.91
CA TYR A 15 18.02 -6.04 -7.68
C TYR A 15 16.82 -6.27 -6.74
N ASN A 16 16.92 -7.24 -5.82
CA ASN A 16 15.87 -7.50 -4.84
C ASN A 16 15.59 -6.30 -3.93
N GLU A 17 16.64 -5.62 -3.47
CA GLU A 17 16.51 -4.42 -2.65
C GLU A 17 15.77 -3.30 -3.41
N SER A 18 16.09 -3.09 -4.69
CA SER A 18 15.42 -2.09 -5.52
C SER A 18 13.92 -2.37 -5.66
N ILE A 19 13.53 -3.63 -5.79
CA ILE A 19 12.12 -4.06 -5.84
C ILE A 19 11.43 -3.78 -4.51
N ILE A 20 12.04 -4.16 -3.39
CA ILE A 20 11.48 -3.93 -2.05
C ILE A 20 11.28 -2.44 -1.82
N ARG A 21 12.28 -1.61 -2.12
CA ARG A 21 12.21 -0.15 -1.96
C ARG A 21 11.07 0.44 -2.80
N SER A 22 10.95 0.01 -4.06
CA SER A 22 9.89 0.48 -4.95
C SER A 22 8.48 0.11 -4.44
N ARG A 23 8.31 -1.11 -3.91
CA ARG A 23 7.03 -1.58 -3.39
C ARG A 23 6.65 -0.97 -2.04
N ASN A 24 7.63 -0.72 -1.18
CA ASN A 24 7.40 -0.11 0.13
C ASN A 24 6.70 1.25 0.02
N VAL A 25 7.02 2.05 -1.01
CA VAL A 25 6.35 3.34 -1.26
C VAL A 25 4.86 3.13 -1.53
N ILE A 26 4.52 2.20 -2.41
CA ILE A 26 3.14 1.91 -2.82
C ILE A 26 2.35 1.32 -1.64
N GLU A 27 2.93 0.36 -0.92
CA GLU A 27 2.29 -0.29 0.22
C GLU A 27 2.04 0.69 1.36
N ARG A 28 2.99 1.59 1.61
CA ARG A 28 2.83 2.66 2.59
C ARG A 28 1.67 3.58 2.23
N SER A 29 1.56 3.98 0.96
CA SER A 29 0.44 4.78 0.46
C SER A 29 -0.89 4.06 0.63
N TYR A 30 -0.98 2.78 0.28
CA TYR A 30 -2.18 1.97 0.52
C TYR A 30 -2.49 1.79 2.01
N GLY A 31 -1.46 1.72 2.87
CA GLY A 31 -1.63 1.69 4.32
C GLY A 31 -2.25 2.97 4.88
N VAL A 32 -1.87 4.15 4.37
CA VAL A 32 -2.49 5.44 4.73
C VAL A 32 -3.94 5.45 4.27
N TRP A 33 -4.15 5.07 3.01
CA TRP A 33 -5.46 5.12 2.38
C TRP A 33 -6.49 4.24 3.09
N LYS A 34 -6.11 2.99 3.42
CA LYS A 34 -6.95 2.04 4.18
C LYS A 34 -7.22 2.48 5.62
N ARG A 35 -6.27 3.16 6.28
CA ARG A 35 -6.51 3.73 7.63
C ARG A 35 -7.48 4.91 7.58
N ARG A 36 -7.39 5.75 6.54
CA ARG A 36 -8.26 6.90 6.36
C ARG A 36 -9.69 6.49 5.99
N PHE A 37 -9.84 5.43 5.20
CA PHE A 37 -11.13 4.85 4.84
C PHE A 37 -11.19 3.38 5.28
N PRO A 38 -11.59 3.11 6.54
CA PRO A 38 -11.64 1.75 7.10
C PRO A 38 -12.50 0.77 6.30
N CYS A 39 -13.44 1.25 5.49
CA CYS A 39 -14.22 0.41 4.56
C CYS A 39 -13.34 -0.37 3.56
N LEU A 40 -12.18 0.18 3.18
CA LEU A 40 -11.20 -0.49 2.32
C LEU A 40 -10.37 -1.56 3.05
N ALA A 41 -10.31 -1.51 4.39
CA ALA A 41 -9.59 -2.48 5.21
C ALA A 41 -10.48 -3.64 5.67
N MET A 42 -11.72 -3.33 6.06
CA MET A 42 -12.69 -4.29 6.59
C MET A 42 -13.41 -5.11 5.50
N GLY A 43 -13.35 -4.62 4.25
CA GLY A 43 -14.05 -5.22 3.11
C GLY A 43 -15.40 -4.56 2.86
N LEU A 44 -15.73 -4.41 1.58
CA LEU A 44 -16.96 -3.80 1.09
C LEU A 44 -18.01 -4.89 0.81
N ARG A 45 -19.18 -4.81 1.45
CA ARG A 45 -20.32 -5.73 1.23
C ARG A 45 -21.33 -5.13 0.25
N VAL A 46 -20.86 -4.74 -0.93
CA VAL A 46 -21.66 -4.14 -2.00
C VAL A 46 -21.36 -4.85 -3.32
N HIS A 47 -22.19 -4.62 -4.34
CA HIS A 47 -21.92 -5.12 -5.69
C HIS A 47 -20.57 -4.61 -6.21
N LEU A 48 -19.92 -5.39 -7.07
CA LEU A 48 -18.57 -5.10 -7.58
C LEU A 48 -18.49 -3.72 -8.23
N ASP A 49 -19.48 -3.35 -9.03
CA ASP A 49 -19.55 -2.04 -9.69
C ASP A 49 -19.59 -0.89 -8.68
N THR A 50 -20.35 -1.06 -7.60
CA THR A 50 -20.41 -0.10 -6.50
C THR A 50 -19.10 -0.07 -5.70
N ALA A 51 -18.47 -1.22 -5.49
CA ALA A 51 -17.19 -1.30 -4.80
C ALA A 51 -16.08 -0.56 -5.59
N GLN A 52 -16.09 -0.67 -6.92
CA GLN A 52 -15.19 0.09 -7.78
C GLN A 52 -15.46 1.59 -7.67
N ALA A 53 -16.73 2.01 -7.72
CA ALA A 53 -17.10 3.42 -7.56
C ALA A 53 -16.66 3.98 -6.19
N VAL A 54 -16.83 3.22 -5.10
CA VAL A 54 -16.37 3.58 -3.75
C VAL A 54 -14.84 3.70 -3.70
N THR A 55 -14.12 2.76 -4.33
CA THR A 55 -12.67 2.78 -4.40
C THR A 55 -12.19 4.03 -5.16
N LEU A 56 -12.80 4.38 -6.29
CA LEU A 56 -12.45 5.60 -7.02
C LEU A 56 -12.80 6.86 -6.23
N GLY A 57 -13.98 6.92 -5.62
CA GLY A 57 -14.42 8.07 -4.82
C GLY A 57 -13.50 8.33 -3.63
N THR A 58 -13.10 7.29 -2.91
CA THR A 58 -12.15 7.42 -1.79
C THR A 58 -10.75 7.81 -2.24
N ALA A 59 -10.31 7.45 -3.46
CA ALA A 59 -9.05 7.92 -4.03
C ALA A 59 -9.09 9.42 -4.33
N VAL A 60 -10.18 9.90 -4.94
CA VAL A 60 -10.39 11.34 -5.20
C VAL A 60 -10.43 12.12 -3.90
N LEU A 61 -11.20 11.66 -2.91
CA LEU A 61 -11.26 12.29 -1.59
C LEU A 61 -9.89 12.30 -0.90
N HIS A 62 -9.09 11.24 -1.03
CA HIS A 62 -7.74 11.21 -0.50
C HIS A 62 -6.84 12.27 -1.13
N ASN A 63 -6.92 12.43 -2.46
CA ASN A 63 -6.15 13.42 -3.20
C ASN A 63 -6.54 14.86 -2.85
N ILE A 64 -7.82 15.11 -2.52
CA ILE A 64 -8.30 16.42 -2.06
C ILE A 64 -7.89 16.70 -0.61
N ALA A 65 -7.85 15.68 0.24
CA ALA A 65 -7.47 15.84 1.64
C ALA A 65 -6.00 16.24 1.85
N TYR A 66 -5.11 15.82 0.93
CA TYR A 66 -3.69 16.15 0.98
C TYR A 66 -3.40 17.67 0.94
N PRO A 67 -3.90 18.45 -0.04
CA PRO A 67 -3.72 19.90 -0.06
C PRO A 67 -4.47 20.63 1.05
N ASN A 68 -5.56 20.05 1.59
CA ASN A 68 -6.30 20.63 2.71
C ASN A 68 -5.61 20.45 4.07
N ASN A 69 -4.38 19.90 4.10
CA ASN A 69 -3.58 19.67 5.29
C ASN A 69 -4.32 18.86 6.38
N GLU A 70 -5.24 17.98 5.97
CA GLU A 70 -5.94 17.13 6.90
C GLU A 70 -4.98 16.12 7.53
N ALA A 71 -5.07 15.95 8.85
CA ALA A 71 -4.18 15.08 9.60
C ALA A 71 -4.09 13.67 8.98
N MET A 72 -2.88 13.29 8.56
CA MET A 72 -2.64 11.94 8.05
C MET A 72 -2.77 10.93 9.19
N PRO A 73 -3.52 9.83 9.02
CA PRO A 73 -3.60 8.81 10.06
C PRO A 73 -2.21 8.23 10.31
N LEU A 74 -1.81 8.20 11.59
CA LEU A 74 -0.49 7.74 12.00
C LEU A 74 -0.25 6.31 11.51
N LEU A 75 0.77 6.13 10.68
CA LEU A 75 1.25 4.80 10.33
C LEU A 75 2.14 4.30 11.47
N VAL A 76 1.60 3.45 12.34
CA VAL A 76 2.46 2.56 13.13
C VAL A 76 3.09 1.59 12.11
N LEU A 77 4.33 1.88 11.73
CA LEU A 77 5.12 1.05 10.82
C LEU A 77 5.52 -0.21 11.58
N ASN A 78 4.67 -1.24 11.56
CA ASN A 78 5.09 -2.54 12.01
C ASN A 78 5.99 -3.14 10.92
N ARG A 79 7.30 -3.11 11.16
CA ARG A 79 8.34 -3.62 10.27
C ARG A 79 8.10 -5.07 9.81
N LYS A 80 7.27 -5.83 10.54
CA LYS A 80 6.82 -7.19 10.18
C LYS A 80 5.88 -7.25 8.97
N MET A 81 5.11 -6.20 8.68
CA MET A 81 4.10 -6.24 7.61
C MET A 81 4.73 -6.22 6.21
N LEU A 82 5.91 -5.62 6.03
CA LEU A 82 6.62 -5.61 4.74
C LEU A 82 7.20 -6.98 4.36
N LEU A 83 7.36 -7.89 5.33
CA LEU A 83 7.92 -9.23 5.10
C LEU A 83 6.83 -10.32 5.02
N THR A 84 5.68 -10.15 5.67
CA THR A 84 4.63 -11.19 5.70
C THR A 84 3.70 -11.19 4.50
N TRP A 85 3.72 -10.18 3.63
CA TRP A 85 2.89 -10.16 2.41
C TRP A 85 3.63 -10.64 1.15
N PHE A 86 4.87 -11.14 1.30
CA PHE A 86 5.66 -11.73 0.21
C PHE A 86 6.06 -13.18 0.43
N MET A 87 5.40 -13.89 1.35
CA MET A 87 5.52 -15.34 1.52
C MET A 87 4.15 -15.99 1.49
#